data_AF-A0A1A9NJ97-F1
#
_entry.id   AF-A0A1A9NJ97-F1
#
_cell.length_a   1.000
_cell.length_b   1.000
_cell.length_c   1.000
_cell.angle_alpha   90.00
_cell.angle_beta   90.00
_cell.angle_gamma   90.00
#
_symmetry.space_group_name_H-M   'P 1'
#
loop_
_entity.id
_entity.type
_entity.pdbx_description
1 polymer ?
#
loop_
_entity_poly.entity_id
_entity_poly.type
_entity_poly.pdbx_seq_one_letter_code
_entity_poly.pdbx_strand_id
1 'polypeptide(L)'
;MKPSYPFLAVFLVGIVGAVAVPGQAAVVRGETVTAAETATMPPLCKLIVVDKPNAHIDRYAQQKNAALFDRPEYRMAKNAYHVHHWCRAVISRMRYYAARSEQQRRAYMGDFYDEMDYVIRNTDPAWPYMPMMHAEKGEMYLVDKKLPEAMNQALSAIKLNPAFTRGYVLLVNTYIAMGQKDKALEAATEGIRHNPASHALKKMYDELGGTKPYPSEPVATPAKPAPEPAAKAEEPEASAQLPPPSAGELKSADEEAAVPQPLRRPGDAASPLPEPAAPEPPGPKKYCRFCP
;
A
#
# COMPACT_ATOMS: atom_id res chain seq x y z
N MET A 1 5.34 28.01 81.76
CA MET A 1 5.58 28.52 80.40
C MET A 1 5.70 27.33 79.44
N LYS A 2 4.71 27.12 78.57
CA LYS A 2 4.75 26.19 77.44
C LYS A 2 4.28 26.98 76.21
N PRO A 3 5.02 26.98 75.09
CA PRO A 3 4.65 27.80 73.94
C PRO A 3 3.57 27.10 73.11
N SER A 4 2.51 27.85 72.82
CA SER A 4 1.46 27.50 71.87
C SER A 4 2.00 27.64 70.44
N TYR A 5 1.92 26.58 69.63
CA TYR A 5 2.16 26.65 68.19
C TYR A 5 0.83 26.86 67.46
N PRO A 6 0.67 27.88 66.61
CA PRO A 6 -0.53 28.02 65.79
C PRO A 6 -0.45 27.06 64.59
N PHE A 7 -1.51 26.27 64.40
CA PHE A 7 -1.73 25.47 63.21
C PHE A 7 -1.99 26.40 62.01
N LEU A 8 -1.04 26.48 61.08
CA LEU A 8 -1.23 27.16 59.80
C LEU A 8 -1.95 26.20 58.86
N ALA A 9 -3.25 26.40 58.64
CA ALA A 9 -4.03 25.65 57.65
C ALA A 9 -3.65 26.11 56.24
N VAL A 10 -2.84 25.32 55.54
CA VAL A 10 -2.54 25.53 54.12
C VAL A 10 -3.75 25.07 53.30
N PHE A 11 -4.54 26.02 52.80
CA PHE A 11 -5.55 25.76 51.79
C PHE A 11 -4.85 25.51 50.44
N LEU A 12 -4.70 24.23 50.07
CA LEU A 12 -4.36 23.83 48.71
C LEU A 12 -5.56 24.15 47.80
N VAL A 13 -5.52 25.31 47.16
CA VAL A 13 -6.38 25.63 46.03
C VAL A 13 -5.96 24.73 44.88
N GLY A 14 -6.67 23.61 44.71
CA GLY A 14 -6.51 22.73 43.57
C GLY A 14 -6.94 23.45 42.30
N ILE A 15 -5.96 23.95 41.53
CA ILE A 15 -6.19 24.36 40.14
C ILE A 15 -6.46 23.06 39.37
N VAL A 16 -7.74 22.72 39.20
CA VAL A 16 -8.18 21.76 38.19
C VAL A 16 -7.99 22.44 36.85
N GLY A 17 -6.76 22.40 36.34
CA GLY A 17 -6.50 22.75 34.95
C GLY A 17 -7.31 21.79 34.08
N ALA A 18 -8.27 22.34 33.33
CA ALA A 18 -8.95 21.59 32.30
C ALA A 18 -7.89 21.06 31.33
N VAL A 19 -7.54 19.77 31.46
CA VAL A 19 -6.77 19.07 30.45
C VAL A 19 -7.68 19.04 29.23
N ALA A 20 -7.41 19.93 28.27
CA ALA A 20 -8.02 19.84 26.97
C ALA A 20 -7.69 18.45 26.43
N VAL A 21 -8.68 17.56 26.40
CA VAL A 21 -8.56 16.28 25.73
C VAL A 21 -8.25 16.62 24.28
N PRO A 22 -7.06 16.31 23.76
CA PRO A 22 -6.79 16.52 22.35
C PRO A 22 -7.89 15.81 21.56
N GLY A 23 -8.42 16.48 20.54
CA GLY A 23 -9.51 15.95 19.71
C GLY A 23 -9.26 14.48 19.39
N GLN A 24 -10.32 13.66 19.47
CA GLN A 24 -10.25 12.19 19.38
C GLN A 24 -9.15 11.74 18.42
N ALA A 25 -8.09 11.14 18.97
CA ALA A 25 -7.02 10.61 18.16
C ALA A 25 -7.62 9.63 17.15
N ALA A 26 -7.32 9.81 15.86
CA ALA A 26 -7.77 8.88 14.85
C ALA A 26 -7.28 7.47 15.20
N VAL A 27 -8.13 6.46 15.03
CA VAL A 27 -7.78 5.07 15.31
C VAL A 27 -7.87 4.29 14.01
N VAL A 28 -6.79 3.59 13.67
CA VAL A 28 -6.71 2.70 12.51
C VAL A 28 -6.34 1.32 13.00
N ARG A 29 -7.24 0.35 12.78
CA ARG A 29 -7.09 -1.06 13.19
C ARG A 29 -6.76 -1.22 14.69
N GLY A 30 -7.44 -0.43 15.53
CA GLY A 30 -7.26 -0.47 16.99
C GLY A 30 -6.04 0.30 17.51
N GLU A 31 -5.20 0.85 16.63
CA GLU A 31 -4.02 1.63 17.01
C GLU A 31 -4.24 3.12 16.73
N THR A 32 -3.84 3.97 17.68
CA THR A 32 -3.89 5.43 17.53
C THR A 32 -2.94 5.91 16.44
N VAL A 33 -3.41 6.77 15.56
CA VAL A 33 -2.56 7.50 14.62
C VAL A 33 -1.80 8.58 15.38
N THR A 34 -0.48 8.53 15.31
CA THR A 34 0.44 9.42 16.01
C THR A 34 0.55 10.78 15.32
N ALA A 35 1.08 11.76 16.05
CA ALA A 35 1.39 13.08 15.49
C ALA A 35 2.44 12.99 14.37
N ALA A 36 3.41 12.09 14.47
CA ALA A 36 4.45 11.87 13.46
C ALA A 36 3.87 11.28 12.16
N GLU A 37 3.00 10.27 12.28
CA GLU A 37 2.25 9.72 11.14
C GLU A 37 1.38 10.81 10.48
N THR A 38 0.65 11.57 11.30
CA THR A 38 -0.17 12.67 10.81
C THR A 38 0.68 13.71 10.07
N ALA A 39 1.84 14.12 10.60
CA ALA A 39 2.66 15.17 10.00
C ALA A 39 3.08 14.83 8.55
N THR A 40 3.42 13.57 8.29
CA THR A 40 3.97 13.08 7.01
C THR A 40 2.91 12.55 6.05
N MET A 41 1.66 12.47 6.48
CA MET A 41 0.55 11.95 5.70
C MET A 41 0.19 12.90 4.52
N PRO A 42 -0.19 12.36 3.35
CA PRO A 42 -0.74 13.16 2.25
C PRO A 42 -1.92 14.02 2.72
N PRO A 43 -2.08 15.27 2.24
CA PRO A 43 -3.16 16.16 2.67
C PRO A 43 -4.55 15.55 2.58
N LEU A 44 -4.83 14.81 1.51
CA LEU A 44 -6.10 14.10 1.34
C LEU A 44 -6.33 13.06 2.44
N CYS A 45 -5.30 12.32 2.84
CA CYS A 45 -5.43 11.33 3.90
C CYS A 45 -5.62 11.95 5.28
N LYS A 46 -5.08 13.15 5.54
CA LYS A 46 -5.38 13.92 6.75
C LYS A 46 -6.87 14.24 6.84
N LEU A 47 -7.47 14.70 5.73
CA LEU A 47 -8.91 14.96 5.68
C LEU A 47 -9.72 13.69 5.95
N ILE A 48 -9.33 12.58 5.31
CA ILE A 48 -10.05 11.32 5.35
C ILE A 48 -9.96 10.62 6.70
N VAL A 49 -8.77 10.56 7.32
CA VAL A 49 -8.51 9.73 8.50
C VAL A 49 -8.53 10.54 9.79
N VAL A 50 -8.13 11.81 9.76
CA VAL A 50 -7.93 12.61 10.98
C VAL A 50 -9.06 13.60 11.20
N ASP A 51 -9.43 14.37 10.19
CA ASP A 51 -10.38 15.47 10.35
C ASP A 51 -11.84 15.00 10.45
N LYS A 52 -12.27 14.13 9.51
CA LYS A 52 -13.64 13.59 9.47
C LYS A 52 -13.67 12.07 9.26
N PRO A 53 -13.00 11.25 10.10
CA PRO A 53 -12.78 9.81 9.87
C PRO A 53 -14.03 9.05 9.41
N ASN A 54 -15.15 9.22 10.10
CA ASN A 54 -16.38 8.48 9.82
C ASN A 54 -17.17 9.00 8.61
N ALA A 55 -16.80 10.13 8.01
CA ALA A 55 -17.52 10.69 6.86
C ALA A 55 -17.07 10.08 5.52
N HIS A 56 -15.92 9.39 5.48
CA HIS A 56 -15.27 8.95 4.25
C HIS A 56 -15.24 7.42 4.05
N ILE A 57 -15.77 6.66 5.00
CA ILE A 57 -15.58 5.19 5.07
C ILE A 57 -16.41 4.40 4.06
N ASP A 58 -17.60 4.89 3.70
CA ASP A 58 -18.48 4.20 2.75
C ASP A 58 -19.44 5.19 2.07
N ARG A 59 -20.21 4.67 1.11
CA ARG A 59 -21.21 5.44 0.37
C ARG A 59 -22.27 6.06 1.29
N TYR A 60 -22.72 5.34 2.31
CA TYR A 60 -23.78 5.79 3.21
C TYR A 60 -23.29 6.97 4.08
N ALA A 61 -22.09 6.86 4.65
CA ALA A 61 -21.42 7.92 5.38
C ALA A 61 -21.26 9.18 4.52
N GLN A 62 -20.84 9.04 3.26
CA GLN A 62 -20.73 10.20 2.38
C GLN A 62 -22.08 10.85 2.07
N GLN A 63 -23.12 10.06 1.81
CA GLN A 63 -24.47 10.56 1.59
C GLN A 63 -25.02 11.31 2.81
N LYS A 64 -24.84 10.75 4.01
CA LYS A 64 -25.24 11.39 5.26
C LYS A 64 -24.53 12.72 5.51
N ASN A 65 -23.30 12.85 5.00
CA ASN A 65 -22.47 14.04 5.13
C ASN A 65 -22.37 14.83 3.80
N ALA A 66 -23.35 14.74 2.90
CA ALA A 66 -23.24 15.31 1.54
C ALA A 66 -22.79 16.79 1.51
N ALA A 67 -23.31 17.63 2.41
CA ALA A 67 -22.94 19.04 2.51
C ALA A 67 -21.46 19.28 2.85
N LEU A 68 -20.80 18.34 3.55
CA LEU A 68 -19.37 18.39 3.81
C LEU A 68 -18.57 18.38 2.50
N PHE A 69 -19.00 17.54 1.55
CA PHE A 69 -18.31 17.31 0.28
C PHE A 69 -18.54 18.40 -0.78
N ASP A 70 -19.42 19.36 -0.50
CA ASP A 70 -19.58 20.56 -1.35
C ASP A 70 -18.52 21.62 -1.03
N ARG A 71 -17.92 21.55 0.17
CA ARG A 71 -16.80 22.42 0.57
C ARG A 71 -15.56 22.11 -0.29
N PRO A 72 -14.84 23.14 -0.78
CA PRO A 72 -13.70 22.97 -1.68
C PRO A 72 -12.64 21.96 -1.20
N GLU A 73 -12.34 21.97 0.10
CA GLU A 73 -11.32 21.14 0.73
C GLU A 73 -11.63 19.62 0.68
N TYR A 74 -12.91 19.21 0.76
CA TYR A 74 -13.30 17.79 0.72
C TYR A 74 -13.76 17.34 -0.67
N ARG A 75 -13.80 18.24 -1.65
CA ARG A 75 -14.36 17.95 -2.97
C ARG A 75 -13.68 16.76 -3.66
N MET A 76 -12.37 16.60 -3.48
CA MET A 76 -11.64 15.45 -4.04
C MET A 76 -11.98 14.10 -3.36
N ALA A 77 -12.49 14.15 -2.13
CA ALA A 77 -12.91 12.95 -1.40
C ALA A 77 -14.37 12.55 -1.72
N LYS A 78 -15.13 13.39 -2.45
CA LYS A 78 -16.50 13.12 -2.87
C LYS A 78 -16.53 11.91 -3.80
N ASN A 79 -17.36 10.93 -3.47
CA ASN A 79 -17.46 9.60 -4.10
C ASN A 79 -16.18 8.75 -4.07
N ALA A 80 -15.10 9.23 -3.43
CA ALA A 80 -13.84 8.52 -3.31
C ALA A 80 -13.76 7.71 -2.00
N TYR A 81 -14.87 7.08 -1.59
CA TYR A 81 -14.94 6.41 -0.29
C TYR A 81 -14.03 5.18 -0.19
N HIS A 82 -13.53 4.61 -1.29
CA HIS A 82 -12.52 3.54 -1.22
C HIS A 82 -11.12 4.06 -0.84
N VAL A 83 -10.86 5.36 -0.96
CA VAL A 83 -9.53 5.97 -0.78
C VAL A 83 -9.04 5.88 0.67
N HIS A 84 -9.93 5.72 1.64
CA HIS A 84 -9.51 5.51 3.02
C HIS A 84 -8.64 4.24 3.16
N HIS A 85 -8.77 3.26 2.26
CA HIS A 85 -7.87 2.11 2.18
C HIS A 85 -6.44 2.53 1.81
N TRP A 86 -6.24 3.39 0.81
CA TRP A 86 -4.91 3.97 0.53
C TRP A 86 -4.34 4.68 1.75
N CYS A 87 -5.15 5.46 2.47
CA CYS A 87 -4.69 6.16 3.66
C CYS A 87 -4.29 5.21 4.81
N ARG A 88 -4.99 4.08 4.97
CA ARG A 88 -4.54 3.02 5.88
C ARG A 88 -3.25 2.37 5.40
N ALA A 89 -3.09 2.12 4.09
CA ALA A 89 -1.84 1.60 3.54
C ALA A 89 -0.65 2.54 3.82
N VAL A 90 -0.82 3.85 3.64
CA VAL A 90 0.21 4.85 3.97
C VAL A 90 0.64 4.75 5.43
N ILE A 91 -0.30 4.58 6.36
CA ILE A 91 -0.01 4.38 7.79
C ILE A 91 0.72 3.05 8.01
N SER A 92 0.24 1.95 7.44
CA SER A 92 0.89 0.64 7.54
C SER A 92 2.34 0.68 7.02
N ARG A 93 2.59 1.42 5.94
CA ARG A 93 3.95 1.66 5.42
C ARG A 93 4.82 2.41 6.43
N MET A 94 4.32 3.48 7.04
CA MET A 94 5.07 4.21 8.08
C MET A 94 5.41 3.30 9.25
N ARG A 95 4.44 2.50 9.71
CA ARG A 95 4.63 1.53 10.80
C ARG A 95 5.57 0.40 10.43
N TYR A 96 5.59 -0.05 9.17
CA TYR A 96 6.57 -1.01 8.67
C TYR A 96 8.02 -0.50 8.90
N TYR A 97 8.32 0.75 8.55
CA TYR A 97 9.66 1.32 8.77
C TYR A 97 9.98 1.60 10.24
N ALA A 98 8.96 1.84 11.07
CA ALA A 98 9.12 2.05 12.51
C ALA A 98 9.18 0.73 13.32
N ALA A 99 8.75 -0.39 12.74
CA ALA A 99 8.59 -1.66 13.41
C ALA A 99 9.90 -2.19 14.00
N ARG A 100 9.82 -2.71 15.22
CA ARG A 100 10.99 -3.20 15.97
C ARG A 100 11.19 -4.71 15.85
N SER A 101 10.13 -5.45 15.52
CA SER A 101 10.20 -6.90 15.29
C SER A 101 9.88 -7.29 13.85
N GLU A 102 10.41 -8.44 13.42
CA GLU A 102 10.08 -9.02 12.12
C GLU A 102 8.60 -9.39 12.00
N GLN A 103 7.97 -9.78 13.10
CA GLN A 103 6.53 -10.08 13.13
C GLN A 103 5.70 -8.83 12.81
N GLN A 104 6.02 -7.70 13.44
CA GLN A 104 5.37 -6.41 13.15
C GLN A 104 5.61 -5.99 11.70
N ARG A 105 6.85 -6.10 11.21
CA ARG A 105 7.16 -5.80 9.80
C ARG A 105 6.30 -6.63 8.84
N ARG A 106 6.20 -7.95 9.07
CA ARG A 106 5.36 -8.82 8.23
C ARG A 106 3.88 -8.45 8.30
N ALA A 107 3.36 -8.16 9.49
CA ALA A 107 1.97 -7.76 9.66
C ALA A 107 1.67 -6.45 8.91
N TYR A 108 2.46 -5.39 9.12
CA TYR A 108 2.27 -4.12 8.45
C TYR A 108 2.50 -4.21 6.93
N MET A 109 3.40 -5.07 6.46
CA MET A 109 3.59 -5.34 5.04
C MET A 109 2.35 -6.02 4.42
N GLY A 110 1.78 -7.01 5.09
CA GLY A 110 0.53 -7.65 4.66
C GLY A 110 -0.62 -6.64 4.58
N ASP A 111 -0.80 -5.88 5.65
CA ASP A 111 -1.80 -4.81 5.74
C ASP A 111 -1.64 -3.79 4.60
N PHE A 112 -0.42 -3.39 4.30
CA PHE A 112 -0.13 -2.48 3.20
C PHE A 112 -0.61 -3.03 1.86
N TYR A 113 -0.27 -4.28 1.54
CA TYR A 113 -0.63 -4.88 0.24
C TYR A 113 -2.13 -5.09 0.11
N ASP A 114 -2.82 -5.58 1.16
CA ASP A 114 -4.27 -5.79 1.12
C ASP A 114 -5.02 -4.49 0.86
N GLU A 115 -4.62 -3.41 1.55
CA GLU A 115 -5.24 -2.10 1.40
C GLU A 115 -4.95 -1.47 0.02
N MET A 116 -3.70 -1.60 -0.48
CA MET A 116 -3.33 -1.12 -1.82
C MET A 116 -4.06 -1.90 -2.93
N ASP A 117 -4.17 -3.22 -2.80
CA ASP A 117 -4.87 -4.06 -3.76
C ASP A 117 -6.35 -3.74 -3.80
N TYR A 118 -6.97 -3.52 -2.64
CA TYR A 118 -8.35 -3.10 -2.57
C TYR A 118 -8.56 -1.73 -3.22
N VAL A 119 -7.79 -0.71 -2.83
CA VAL A 119 -8.04 0.66 -3.31
C VAL A 119 -7.79 0.81 -4.81
N ILE A 120 -6.75 0.18 -5.34
CA ILE A 120 -6.43 0.23 -6.78
C ILE A 120 -7.54 -0.48 -7.60
N ARG A 121 -8.09 -1.58 -7.10
CA ARG A 121 -9.17 -2.31 -7.80
C ARG A 121 -10.51 -1.59 -7.77
N ASN A 122 -10.80 -0.85 -6.70
CA ASN A 122 -12.14 -0.30 -6.44
C ASN A 122 -12.25 1.22 -6.66
N THR A 123 -11.14 1.89 -6.99
CA THR A 123 -11.14 3.33 -7.31
C THR A 123 -11.06 3.52 -8.81
N ASP A 124 -11.64 4.60 -9.33
CA ASP A 124 -11.52 4.97 -10.74
C ASP A 124 -10.03 5.01 -11.16
N PRO A 125 -9.60 4.26 -12.19
CA PRO A 125 -8.22 4.29 -12.70
C PRO A 125 -7.75 5.69 -13.14
N ALA A 126 -8.67 6.59 -13.50
CA ALA A 126 -8.37 7.98 -13.84
C ALA A 126 -8.21 8.89 -12.60
N TRP A 127 -8.38 8.36 -11.38
CA TRP A 127 -8.31 9.16 -10.17
C TRP A 127 -6.89 9.74 -9.97
N PRO A 128 -6.72 11.04 -9.64
CA PRO A 128 -5.42 11.73 -9.75
C PRO A 128 -4.25 11.14 -8.94
N TYR A 129 -4.54 10.38 -7.87
CA TYR A 129 -3.52 9.73 -7.04
C TYR A 129 -3.20 8.30 -7.47
N MET A 130 -3.84 7.76 -8.51
CA MET A 130 -3.52 6.41 -9.04
C MET A 130 -2.04 6.22 -9.38
N PRO A 131 -1.34 7.17 -10.08
CA PRO A 131 0.10 7.06 -10.28
C PRO A 131 0.89 6.95 -8.97
N MET A 132 0.47 7.69 -7.93
CA MET A 132 1.10 7.68 -6.62
C MET A 132 0.90 6.35 -5.90
N MET A 133 -0.32 5.78 -5.93
CA MET A 133 -0.62 4.48 -5.33
C MET A 133 0.19 3.36 -5.98
N HIS A 134 0.30 3.37 -7.31
CA HIS A 134 1.17 2.43 -8.02
C HIS A 134 2.65 2.60 -7.62
N ALA A 135 3.17 3.83 -7.60
CA ALA A 135 4.56 4.05 -7.19
C ALA A 135 4.82 3.62 -5.74
N GLU A 136 3.92 3.90 -4.80
CA GLU A 136 4.03 3.47 -3.40
C GLU A 136 4.00 1.96 -3.25
N LYS A 137 3.10 1.29 -3.96
CA LYS A 137 3.04 -0.17 -3.99
C LYS A 137 4.32 -0.77 -4.57
N GLY A 138 4.82 -0.19 -5.66
CA GLY A 138 6.06 -0.62 -6.30
C GLY A 138 7.31 -0.41 -5.43
N GLU A 139 7.38 0.69 -4.68
CA GLU A 139 8.46 0.91 -3.70
C GLU A 139 8.47 -0.16 -2.61
N MET A 140 7.30 -0.59 -2.14
CA MET A 140 7.23 -1.68 -1.16
C MET A 140 7.61 -3.03 -1.77
N TYR A 141 7.26 -3.30 -3.04
CA TYR A 141 7.77 -4.48 -3.75
C TYR A 141 9.30 -4.45 -3.89
N LEU A 142 9.88 -3.27 -4.16
CA LEU A 142 11.34 -3.12 -4.24
C LEU A 142 12.01 -3.43 -2.89
N VAL A 143 11.43 -2.95 -1.77
CA VAL A 143 11.87 -3.29 -0.41
C VAL A 143 11.76 -4.79 -0.13
N ASP A 144 10.69 -5.42 -0.60
CA ASP A 144 10.45 -6.87 -0.48
C ASP A 144 11.25 -7.70 -1.51
N LYS A 145 12.14 -7.06 -2.28
CA LYS A 145 12.96 -7.68 -3.36
C LYS A 145 12.13 -8.39 -4.45
N LYS A 146 10.86 -8.04 -4.58
CA LYS A 146 9.95 -8.48 -5.65
C LYS A 146 10.12 -7.58 -6.87
N LEU A 147 11.27 -7.72 -7.52
CA LEU A 147 11.72 -6.80 -8.57
C LEU A 147 10.79 -6.77 -9.79
N PRO A 148 10.26 -7.90 -10.31
CA PRO A 148 9.30 -7.88 -11.42
C PRO A 148 8.03 -7.10 -11.08
N GLU A 149 7.49 -7.27 -9.88
CA GLU A 149 6.29 -6.59 -9.41
C GLU A 149 6.57 -5.09 -9.21
N ALA A 150 7.72 -4.71 -8.64
CA ALA A 150 8.15 -3.32 -8.52
C ALA A 150 8.22 -2.63 -9.90
N MET A 151 8.81 -3.30 -10.89
CA MET A 151 8.90 -2.81 -12.27
C MET A 151 7.50 -2.61 -12.88
N ASN A 152 6.60 -3.59 -12.73
CA ASN A 152 5.23 -3.50 -13.23
C ASN A 152 4.46 -2.31 -12.62
N GLN A 153 4.64 -2.07 -11.33
CA GLN A 153 4.03 -0.92 -10.65
C GLN A 153 4.63 0.41 -11.13
N ALA A 154 5.95 0.48 -11.34
CA ALA A 154 6.61 1.66 -11.89
C ALA A 154 6.09 2.01 -13.29
N LEU A 155 6.00 1.01 -14.18
CA LEU A 155 5.45 1.17 -15.53
C LEU A 155 3.98 1.58 -15.51
N SER A 156 3.18 1.06 -14.57
CA SER A 156 1.79 1.47 -14.40
C SER A 156 1.68 2.94 -13.99
N ALA A 157 2.52 3.40 -13.05
CA ALA A 157 2.56 4.81 -12.65
C ALA A 157 2.96 5.74 -13.80
N ILE A 158 3.98 5.36 -14.58
CA ILE A 158 4.45 6.11 -15.76
C ILE A 158 3.36 6.16 -16.84
N LYS A 159 2.69 5.04 -17.12
CA LYS A 159 1.61 4.98 -18.12
C LYS A 159 0.47 5.92 -17.78
N LEU A 160 0.09 6.01 -16.50
CA LEU A 160 -0.99 6.88 -16.04
C LEU A 160 -0.59 8.36 -16.06
N ASN A 161 0.68 8.66 -15.80
CA ASN A 161 1.21 10.01 -15.88
C ASN A 161 2.70 9.99 -16.28
N PRO A 162 3.02 10.22 -17.57
CA PRO A 162 4.40 10.23 -18.05
C PRO A 162 5.27 11.34 -17.43
N ALA A 163 4.70 12.41 -16.90
CA ALA A 163 5.46 13.44 -16.19
C ALA A 163 5.72 13.06 -14.72
N PHE A 164 5.20 11.93 -14.23
CA PHE A 164 5.31 11.53 -12.83
C PHE A 164 6.70 10.97 -12.51
N THR A 165 7.59 11.88 -12.12
CA THR A 165 9.00 11.60 -11.78
C THR A 165 9.20 10.42 -10.83
N ARG A 166 8.32 10.25 -9.82
CA ARG A 166 8.46 9.16 -8.84
C ARG A 166 8.34 7.77 -9.50
N GLY A 167 7.55 7.64 -10.58
CA GLY A 167 7.48 6.41 -11.38
C GLY A 167 8.80 6.07 -12.05
N TYR A 168 9.46 7.04 -12.68
CA TYR A 168 10.78 6.84 -13.28
C TYR A 168 11.86 6.57 -12.23
N VAL A 169 11.86 7.29 -11.11
CA VAL A 169 12.78 7.04 -9.99
C VAL A 169 12.67 5.59 -9.49
N LEU A 170 11.44 5.10 -9.33
CA LEU A 170 11.21 3.70 -8.95
C LEU A 170 11.72 2.73 -10.03
N LEU A 171 11.46 3.00 -11.31
CA LEU A 171 11.91 2.16 -12.41
C LEU A 171 13.45 2.07 -12.47
N VAL A 172 14.13 3.21 -12.35
CA VAL A 172 15.60 3.31 -12.29
C VAL A 172 16.14 2.47 -11.14
N ASN A 173 15.64 2.67 -9.92
CA ASN A 173 16.08 1.92 -8.74
C ASN A 173 15.82 0.41 -8.88
N THR A 174 14.71 0.05 -9.52
CA THR A 174 14.37 -1.36 -9.78
C THR A 174 15.36 -1.98 -10.76
N TYR A 175 15.70 -1.30 -11.86
CA TYR A 175 16.71 -1.79 -12.80
C TYR A 175 18.10 -1.89 -12.18
N ILE A 176 18.49 -0.94 -11.33
CA ILE A 176 19.74 -1.02 -10.54
C ILE A 176 19.73 -2.28 -9.65
N ALA A 177 18.64 -2.53 -8.94
CA ALA A 177 18.50 -3.73 -8.10
C ALA A 177 18.53 -5.04 -8.91
N MET A 178 18.13 -5.00 -10.19
CA MET A 178 18.25 -6.12 -11.12
C MET A 178 19.65 -6.24 -11.76
N GLY A 179 20.59 -5.33 -11.48
CA GLY A 179 21.90 -5.27 -12.14
C GLY A 179 21.87 -4.76 -13.59
N GLN A 180 20.74 -4.20 -14.04
CA GLN A 180 20.52 -3.74 -15.41
C GLN A 180 20.84 -2.25 -15.55
N LYS A 181 22.12 -1.89 -15.41
CA LYS A 181 22.57 -0.49 -15.39
C LYS A 181 22.18 0.28 -16.66
N ASP A 182 22.28 -0.34 -17.84
CA ASP A 182 21.96 0.31 -19.11
C ASP A 182 20.48 0.69 -19.19
N LYS A 183 19.57 -0.20 -18.76
CA LYS A 183 18.14 0.09 -18.69
C LYS A 183 17.79 1.14 -17.63
N ALA A 184 18.55 1.16 -16.53
CA ALA A 184 18.41 2.23 -15.54
C ALA A 184 18.76 3.59 -16.16
N LEU A 185 19.82 3.67 -16.96
CA LEU A 185 20.20 4.89 -17.67
C LEU A 185 19.13 5.30 -18.70
N GLU A 186 18.58 4.36 -19.45
CA GLU A 186 17.46 4.59 -20.38
C GLU A 186 16.22 5.14 -19.66
N ALA A 187 15.84 4.54 -18.53
CA ALA A 187 14.71 5.01 -17.73
C ALA A 187 14.95 6.43 -17.17
N ALA A 188 16.15 6.72 -16.69
CA ALA A 188 16.50 8.07 -16.22
C ALA A 188 16.47 9.08 -17.37
N THR A 189 16.99 8.69 -18.55
CA THR A 189 16.98 9.48 -19.78
C THR A 189 15.55 9.87 -20.15
N GLU A 190 14.65 8.88 -20.22
CA GLU A 190 13.25 9.11 -20.58
C GLU A 190 12.52 9.95 -19.54
N GLY A 191 12.76 9.69 -18.25
CA GLY A 191 12.17 10.49 -17.20
C GLY A 191 12.60 11.96 -17.25
N ILE A 192 13.84 12.25 -17.67
CA ILE A 192 14.32 13.63 -17.87
C ILE A 192 13.63 14.26 -19.08
N ARG A 193 13.36 13.52 -20.17
CA ARG A 193 12.60 14.04 -21.32
C ARG A 193 11.20 14.50 -20.90
N HIS A 194 10.51 13.70 -20.10
CA HIS A 194 9.18 14.05 -19.61
C HIS A 194 9.17 15.10 -18.49
N ASN A 195 10.20 15.13 -17.64
CA ASN A 195 10.36 16.17 -16.63
C ASN A 195 11.82 16.70 -16.59
N PRO A 196 12.16 17.65 -17.48
CA PRO A 196 13.50 18.21 -17.55
C PRO A 196 13.91 19.01 -16.30
N ALA A 197 12.96 19.36 -15.42
CA ALA A 197 13.25 20.06 -14.17
C ALA A 197 13.63 19.10 -13.02
N SER A 198 13.50 17.78 -13.21
CA SER A 198 13.76 16.80 -12.17
C SER A 198 15.25 16.69 -11.81
N HIS A 199 15.63 17.28 -10.67
CA HIS A 199 16.99 17.12 -10.11
C HIS A 199 17.30 15.66 -9.74
N ALA A 200 16.32 14.92 -9.23
CA ALA A 200 16.51 13.52 -8.83
C ALA A 200 16.89 12.64 -10.03
N LEU A 201 16.19 12.80 -11.16
CA LEU A 201 16.47 12.01 -12.36
C LEU A 201 17.80 12.41 -13.02
N LYS A 202 18.13 13.71 -13.05
CA LYS A 202 19.44 14.18 -13.51
C LYS A 202 20.58 13.60 -12.69
N LYS A 203 20.43 13.59 -11.37
CA LYS A 203 21.42 12.98 -10.46
C LYS A 203 21.61 11.50 -10.77
N MET A 204 20.52 10.74 -10.87
CA MET A 204 20.59 9.31 -11.21
C MET A 204 21.22 9.07 -12.59
N TYR A 205 20.85 9.87 -13.59
CA TYR A 205 21.43 9.83 -14.93
C TYR A 205 22.95 10.04 -14.91
N ASP A 206 23.44 11.04 -14.17
CA ASP A 206 24.86 11.31 -14.01
C ASP A 206 25.59 10.14 -13.31
N GLU A 207 25.03 9.60 -12.22
CA GLU A 207 25.58 8.45 -11.48
C GLU A 207 25.64 7.17 -12.34
N LEU A 208 24.73 7.05 -13.31
CA LEU A 208 24.66 5.94 -14.25
C LEU A 208 25.61 6.12 -15.44
N GLY A 209 26.30 7.26 -15.56
CA GLY A 209 27.29 7.54 -16.61
C GLY A 209 26.75 8.34 -17.81
N GLY A 210 25.60 8.98 -17.64
CA GLY A 210 25.04 9.89 -18.64
C GLY A 210 25.91 11.14 -18.87
N THR A 211 25.72 11.79 -20.01
CA THR A 211 26.53 12.96 -20.43
C THR A 211 25.66 14.19 -20.69
N LYS A 212 26.27 15.37 -20.60
CA LYS A 212 25.60 16.65 -20.88
C LYS A 212 25.71 16.99 -22.39
N PRO A 213 24.77 17.77 -22.95
CA PRO A 213 23.58 18.33 -22.32
C PRO A 213 22.55 17.24 -21.95
N TYR A 214 21.77 17.49 -20.90
CA TYR A 214 20.72 16.54 -20.51
C TYR A 214 19.72 16.35 -21.65
N PRO A 215 19.10 15.16 -21.76
CA PRO A 215 18.03 14.91 -22.71
C PRO A 215 16.94 15.98 -22.58
N SER A 216 16.63 16.67 -23.67
CA SER A 216 15.48 17.58 -23.78
C SER A 216 14.85 17.34 -25.15
N GLU A 217 13.53 17.34 -25.22
CA GLU A 217 12.80 16.94 -26.43
C GLU A 217 12.79 18.07 -27.49
N PRO A 218 12.68 17.70 -28.78
CA PRO A 218 11.35 17.60 -29.36
C PRO A 218 11.06 16.22 -29.95
N VAL A 219 9.91 15.65 -29.57
CA VAL A 219 9.48 14.29 -29.94
C VAL A 219 9.24 14.23 -31.44
N ALA A 220 10.06 13.47 -32.17
CA ALA A 220 9.58 12.72 -33.31
C ALA A 220 9.44 11.26 -32.86
N THR A 221 8.19 10.79 -32.83
CA THR A 221 7.82 9.40 -32.57
C THR A 221 8.75 8.42 -33.28
N PRO A 222 9.19 7.31 -32.66
CA PRO A 222 9.91 6.28 -33.38
C PRO A 222 9.02 5.73 -34.48
N ALA A 223 9.50 5.83 -35.72
CA ALA A 223 8.91 5.14 -36.86
C ALA A 223 8.76 3.67 -36.51
N LYS A 224 7.54 3.15 -36.68
CA LYS A 224 7.26 1.72 -36.72
C LYS A 224 8.32 1.06 -37.62
N PRO A 225 9.02 -0.02 -37.19
CA PRO A 225 9.88 -0.76 -38.09
C PRO A 225 9.07 -1.14 -39.34
N ALA A 226 9.58 -0.78 -40.51
CA ALA A 226 9.01 -1.21 -41.77
C ALA A 226 8.89 -2.75 -41.75
N PRO A 227 7.80 -3.32 -42.29
CA PRO A 227 7.72 -4.77 -42.38
C PRO A 227 8.88 -5.28 -43.24
N GLU A 228 9.63 -6.24 -42.71
CA GLU A 228 10.61 -7.00 -43.50
C GLU A 228 9.90 -7.64 -44.71
N PRO A 229 10.55 -7.69 -45.89
CA PRO A 229 9.93 -8.21 -47.09
C PRO A 229 9.62 -9.70 -46.93
N ALA A 230 8.40 -10.07 -47.29
CA ALA A 230 7.85 -11.41 -47.17
C ALA A 230 8.75 -12.48 -47.82
N ALA A 231 9.28 -13.39 -47.00
CA ALA A 231 9.77 -14.68 -47.45
C ALA A 231 8.58 -15.66 -47.53
N LYS A 232 8.50 -16.39 -48.65
CA LYS A 232 7.44 -17.31 -49.00
C LYS A 232 7.31 -18.49 -48.01
N ALA A 233 6.07 -18.94 -47.86
CA ALA A 233 5.63 -20.01 -47.00
C ALA A 233 6.19 -21.38 -47.38
N GLU A 234 6.46 -22.18 -46.34
CA GLU A 234 6.25 -23.64 -46.29
C GLU A 234 5.77 -23.99 -44.87
N GLU A 235 4.63 -24.68 -44.76
CA GLU A 235 4.09 -25.24 -43.51
C GLU A 235 4.91 -26.48 -43.08
N PRO A 236 4.97 -26.83 -41.78
CA PRO A 236 3.96 -27.76 -41.27
C PRO A 236 3.46 -27.53 -39.83
N GLU A 237 2.19 -27.90 -39.69
CA GLU A 237 1.39 -28.43 -38.57
C GLU A 237 1.80 -28.35 -37.09
N ALA A 238 0.75 -27.99 -36.31
CA ALA A 238 0.33 -28.52 -35.01
C ALA A 238 1.02 -28.05 -33.71
N SER A 239 0.37 -27.10 -33.03
CA SER A 239 -0.21 -27.32 -31.68
C SER A 239 -0.98 -26.06 -31.23
N ALA A 240 -2.24 -26.25 -30.84
CA ALA A 240 -3.23 -25.21 -30.62
C ALA A 240 -3.08 -24.48 -29.28
N GLN A 241 -3.17 -23.15 -29.36
CA GLN A 241 -3.32 -22.20 -28.26
C GLN A 241 -4.70 -22.34 -27.60
N LEU A 242 -4.74 -22.21 -26.26
CA LEU A 242 -5.96 -22.08 -25.47
C LEU A 242 -6.68 -20.73 -25.76
N PRO A 243 -8.03 -20.70 -25.82
CA PRO A 243 -8.78 -19.46 -26.07
C PRO A 243 -9.01 -18.61 -24.79
N PRO A 244 -9.23 -17.29 -24.96
CA PRO A 244 -9.48 -16.35 -23.86
C PRO A 244 -10.91 -16.47 -23.29
N PRO A 245 -11.16 -16.07 -22.04
CA PRO A 245 -12.50 -16.11 -21.47
C PRO A 245 -13.39 -15.00 -22.06
N SER A 246 -14.53 -15.41 -22.62
CA SER A 246 -15.62 -14.53 -23.05
C SER A 246 -16.55 -14.20 -21.87
N ALA A 247 -17.02 -12.96 -21.85
CA ALA A 247 -18.12 -12.53 -21.00
C ALA A 247 -19.48 -12.94 -21.61
N GLY A 248 -20.37 -13.43 -20.76
CA GLY A 248 -21.81 -13.47 -21.01
C GLY A 248 -22.36 -14.85 -21.37
N GLU A 249 -22.99 -15.51 -20.39
CA GLU A 249 -24.32 -16.09 -20.54
C GLU A 249 -24.90 -16.43 -19.15
N LEU A 250 -25.75 -15.53 -18.68
CA LEU A 250 -26.68 -15.72 -17.56
C LEU A 250 -28.01 -16.20 -18.14
N LYS A 251 -28.49 -17.35 -17.65
CA LYS A 251 -29.90 -17.82 -17.50
C LYS A 251 -29.84 -19.32 -17.22
N SER A 252 -30.63 -19.97 -16.37
CA SER A 252 -31.67 -19.64 -15.38
C SER A 252 -32.14 -21.00 -14.83
N ALA A 253 -32.44 -21.13 -13.53
CA ALA A 253 -33.53 -21.95 -12.95
C ALA A 253 -33.28 -22.21 -11.45
N ASP A 254 -34.01 -21.45 -10.63
CA ASP A 254 -34.86 -21.83 -9.49
C ASP A 254 -34.45 -22.95 -8.50
N GLU A 255 -34.29 -22.50 -7.24
CA GLU A 255 -35.12 -22.86 -6.08
C GLU A 255 -35.10 -24.30 -5.54
N GLU A 256 -34.27 -24.56 -4.52
CA GLU A 256 -34.73 -25.27 -3.31
C GLU A 256 -33.90 -24.89 -2.07
N ALA A 257 -34.59 -24.86 -0.93
CA ALA A 257 -34.23 -24.17 0.30
C ALA A 257 -33.05 -24.77 1.09
N ALA A 258 -32.22 -23.91 1.67
CA ALA A 258 -31.38 -24.26 2.83
C ALA A 258 -31.33 -23.11 3.85
N VAL A 259 -31.62 -23.50 5.09
CA VAL A 259 -31.87 -22.74 6.33
C VAL A 259 -30.76 -21.71 6.68
N PRO A 260 -31.10 -20.49 7.18
CA PRO A 260 -30.10 -19.50 7.58
C PRO A 260 -29.48 -19.87 8.95
N GLN A 261 -28.15 -19.94 9.03
CA GLN A 261 -27.45 -20.00 10.32
C GLN A 261 -27.33 -18.60 10.94
N PRO A 262 -27.54 -18.43 12.26
CA PRO A 262 -27.53 -17.12 12.90
C PRO A 262 -26.11 -16.58 13.13
N LEU A 263 -26.01 -15.26 13.03
CA LEU A 263 -24.82 -14.44 13.27
C LEU A 263 -24.35 -14.55 14.74
N ARG A 264 -23.09 -14.93 14.97
CA ARG A 264 -22.44 -14.90 16.30
C ARG A 264 -22.21 -13.45 16.74
N ARG A 265 -22.54 -13.16 17.99
CA ARG A 265 -22.28 -11.86 18.66
C ARG A 265 -20.85 -11.79 19.22
N PRO A 266 -20.26 -10.60 19.38
CA PRO A 266 -18.97 -10.43 20.03
C PRO A 266 -19.14 -10.59 21.56
N GLY A 267 -18.44 -11.56 22.16
CA GLY A 267 -18.51 -11.80 23.61
C GLY A 267 -17.93 -13.10 24.14
N ASP A 268 -17.60 -14.09 23.29
CA ASP A 268 -17.06 -15.36 23.77
C ASP A 268 -15.52 -15.36 23.74
N ALA A 269 -14.93 -15.17 24.93
CA ALA A 269 -13.52 -15.43 25.17
C ALA A 269 -13.25 -16.92 25.00
N ALA A 270 -12.35 -17.28 24.08
CA ALA A 270 -11.83 -18.63 23.97
C ALA A 270 -10.94 -18.93 25.20
N SER A 271 -11.24 -20.01 25.91
CA SER A 271 -10.31 -20.63 26.86
C SER A 271 -8.99 -21.00 26.17
N PRO A 272 -7.84 -21.01 26.87
CA PRO A 272 -6.56 -21.35 26.28
C PRO A 272 -6.54 -22.80 25.78
N LEU A 273 -5.89 -23.03 24.63
CA LEU A 273 -5.55 -24.36 24.13
C LEU A 273 -4.61 -25.08 25.13
N PRO A 274 -4.73 -26.41 25.32
CA PRO A 274 -3.82 -27.15 26.18
C PRO A 274 -2.40 -27.21 25.57
N GLU A 275 -1.40 -27.14 26.45
CA GLU A 275 0.03 -27.30 26.16
C GLU A 275 0.34 -28.66 25.51
N PRO A 276 1.26 -28.76 24.54
CA PRO A 276 1.71 -30.04 24.01
C PRO A 276 2.51 -30.82 25.07
N ALA A 277 2.18 -32.10 25.24
CA ALA A 277 2.86 -33.02 26.15
C ALA A 277 4.35 -33.19 25.81
N ALA A 278 5.17 -33.30 26.84
CA ALA A 278 6.61 -33.59 26.74
C ALA A 278 6.87 -34.98 26.12
N PRO A 279 7.97 -35.17 25.36
CA PRO A 279 8.31 -36.46 24.78
C PRO A 279 8.72 -37.48 25.86
N GLU A 280 8.19 -38.71 25.76
CA GLU A 280 8.55 -39.84 26.62
C GLU A 280 10.02 -40.28 26.45
N PRO A 281 10.68 -40.78 27.51
CA PRO A 281 12.04 -41.31 27.41
C PRO A 281 12.08 -42.62 26.60
N PRO A 282 13.16 -42.89 25.85
CA PRO A 282 13.25 -44.09 25.02
C PRO A 282 13.26 -45.37 25.86
N GLY A 283 12.34 -46.27 25.56
CA GLY A 283 12.26 -47.62 26.14
C GLY A 283 13.45 -48.52 25.79
N PRO A 284 13.63 -49.64 26.51
CA PRO A 284 14.82 -50.49 26.40
C PRO A 284 14.93 -51.14 25.02
N LYS A 285 16.12 -51.01 24.40
CA LYS A 285 16.45 -51.59 23.10
C LYS A 285 16.40 -53.12 23.14
N LYS A 286 15.50 -53.73 22.38
CA LYS A 286 15.49 -55.18 22.12
C LYS A 286 16.56 -55.51 21.09
N TYR A 287 17.50 -56.34 21.49
CA TYR A 287 18.56 -56.90 20.66
C TYR A 287 17.99 -57.70 19.48
N CYS A 288 18.31 -57.29 18.25
CA CYS A 288 18.22 -58.18 17.09
C CYS A 288 19.46 -59.07 17.07
N ARG A 289 19.20 -60.34 17.32
CA ARG A 289 20.13 -61.48 17.29
C ARG A 289 19.99 -62.09 15.89
N PHE A 290 21.12 -62.20 15.17
CA PHE A 290 21.28 -62.70 13.79
C PHE A 290 21.06 -61.70 12.64
N CYS A 291 22.17 -61.23 12.08
CA CYS A 291 22.45 -61.28 10.64
C CYS A 291 23.97 -61.50 10.45
N PRO A 292 24.39 -62.18 9.36
CA PRO A 292 25.70 -62.83 9.21
C PRO A 292 26.91 -61.90 9.15
#